data_AF-A0A382VVH9-F1
#
_entry.id   AF-A0A382VVH9-F1
#
_cell.length_a   1.000
_cell.length_b   1.000
_cell.length_c   1.000
_cell.angle_alpha   90.00
_cell.angle_beta   90.00
_cell.angle_gamma   90.00
#
_symmetry.space_group_name_H-M   'P 1'
#
loop_
_entity.id
_entity.type
_entity.pdbx_description
1 polymer ?
#
loop_
_entity_poly.entity_id
_entity_poly.type
_entity_poly.pdbx_seq_one_letter_code
_entity_poly.pdbx_strand_id
1 'polypeptide(L)'
;MKNTMLNKFSYLFLVIMISCGVIDSDNSEDNFITLHGIDVSDDGERVFVSGRGDGKLHIFSSNDGSRIKSIKLNENAMAAGIKYANNKIFITYQALDQVGIINLNTNNIDIVDINYLPLSCMRYTSIMDCSMASGCEWMEMGSMSHCMNAVDVCLDLDETQCIEMDGCDWTMNMCMEHDGMMDMGTHTPHFIVIDEINNYWFVTTITSGFIGRYSLDTNELIDKIEVGDSPALMVLNEYNKKLYVSRMMPMAGMMTG
;
A
#
# COMPACT_ATOMS: atom_id res chain seq x y z
N MET A 1 18.44 -18.55 20.64
CA MET A 1 16.98 -18.79 20.79
C MET A 1 16.36 -18.28 22.09
N LYS A 2 17.09 -18.11 23.21
CA LYS A 2 16.53 -17.50 24.44
C LYS A 2 16.48 -15.96 24.45
N ASN A 3 17.41 -15.27 23.78
CA ASN A 3 17.44 -13.79 23.75
C ASN A 3 16.33 -13.14 22.90
N THR A 4 15.86 -13.80 21.84
CA THR A 4 14.80 -13.27 20.97
C THR A 4 13.41 -13.28 21.62
N MET A 5 13.17 -14.17 22.57
CA MET A 5 11.90 -14.22 23.32
C MET A 5 11.82 -13.15 24.41
N LEU A 6 12.94 -12.81 25.09
CA LEU A 6 12.96 -11.72 26.06
C LEU A 6 12.74 -10.36 25.39
N ASN A 7 13.36 -10.11 24.23
CA ASN A 7 13.16 -8.85 23.51
C ASN A 7 11.70 -8.66 23.06
N LYS A 8 11.01 -9.72 22.60
CA LYS A 8 9.57 -9.64 22.23
C LYS A 8 8.66 -9.24 23.40
N PHE A 9 8.96 -9.68 24.62
CA PHE A 9 8.20 -9.26 25.81
C PHE A 9 8.47 -7.79 26.19
N SER A 10 9.70 -7.30 26.02
CA SER A 10 10.03 -5.88 26.25
C SER A 10 9.34 -4.95 25.23
N TYR A 11 9.25 -5.34 23.95
CA TYR A 11 8.54 -4.53 22.95
C TYR A 11 7.04 -4.44 23.22
N LEU A 12 6.39 -5.55 23.58
CA LEU A 12 4.96 -5.54 23.94
C LEU A 12 4.70 -4.64 25.17
N PHE A 13 5.59 -4.68 26.15
CA PHE A 13 5.52 -3.83 27.33
C PHE A 13 5.69 -2.34 26.99
N LEU A 14 6.60 -2.03 26.06
CA LEU A 14 6.81 -0.68 25.54
C LEU A 14 5.57 -0.15 24.79
N VAL A 15 4.93 -0.95 23.92
CA VAL A 15 3.70 -0.53 23.22
C VAL A 15 2.57 -0.21 24.20
N ILE A 16 2.41 -1.01 25.25
CA ILE A 16 1.40 -0.75 26.29
C ILE A 16 1.71 0.58 27.01
N MET A 17 2.98 0.86 27.30
CA MET A 17 3.37 2.11 27.97
C MET A 17 3.18 3.35 27.08
N ILE A 18 3.46 3.25 25.77
CA ILE A 18 3.27 4.36 24.81
C ILE A 18 1.77 4.62 24.61
N SER A 19 0.97 3.57 24.34
CA SER A 19 -0.48 3.70 24.11
C SER A 19 -1.27 4.14 25.35
N CYS A 20 -0.76 3.86 26.55
CA CYS A 20 -1.37 4.28 27.81
C CYS A 20 -0.92 5.67 28.28
N GLY A 21 -0.13 6.41 27.48
CA GLY A 21 0.31 7.77 27.80
C GLY A 21 1.30 7.86 28.97
N VAL A 22 1.93 6.75 29.37
CA VAL A 22 2.81 6.71 30.55
C VAL A 22 4.18 7.34 30.26
N ILE A 23 4.58 7.43 28.99
CA ILE A 23 5.92 7.87 28.58
C ILE A 23 6.00 9.37 28.23
N ASP A 24 4.87 10.05 28.01
CA ASP A 24 4.85 11.47 27.65
C ASP A 24 3.71 12.21 28.37
N SER A 25 3.87 12.41 29.69
CA SER A 25 2.92 13.20 30.49
C SER A 25 3.03 14.72 30.30
N ASP A 26 4.02 15.18 29.53
CA ASP A 26 4.51 16.57 29.59
C ASP A 26 4.40 17.36 28.27
N ASN A 27 3.89 16.79 27.17
CA ASN A 27 3.67 17.53 25.92
C ASN A 27 2.25 17.38 25.36
N SER A 28 1.52 18.49 25.28
CA SER A 28 0.15 18.56 24.77
C SER A 28 0.02 18.54 23.24
N GLU A 29 1.11 18.42 22.49
CA GLU A 29 1.12 18.46 21.00
C GLU A 29 1.15 17.08 20.34
N ASP A 30 1.47 16.01 21.09
CA ASP A 30 1.56 14.65 20.56
C ASP A 30 0.42 13.81 21.14
N ASN A 31 -0.38 13.20 20.26
CA ASN A 31 -1.56 12.42 20.66
C ASN A 31 -1.37 10.94 20.28
N PHE A 32 -0.82 10.18 21.22
CA PHE A 32 -0.54 8.74 21.05
C PHE A 32 -1.78 7.84 21.09
N ILE A 33 -3.00 8.39 21.21
CA ILE A 33 -4.25 7.61 21.27
C ILE A 33 -4.55 6.88 19.95
N THR A 34 -3.96 7.35 18.84
CA THR A 34 -4.26 6.85 17.49
C THR A 34 -3.04 6.23 16.80
N LEU A 35 -2.06 5.75 17.56
CA LEU A 35 -0.96 4.97 17.00
C LEU A 35 -1.50 3.71 16.31
N HIS A 36 -0.87 3.30 15.21
CA HIS A 36 -1.44 2.25 14.36
C HIS A 36 -0.43 1.17 13.95
N GLY A 37 0.62 1.55 13.24
CA GLY A 37 1.68 0.64 12.79
C GLY A 37 2.90 0.71 13.70
N ILE A 38 3.62 -0.41 13.80
CA ILE A 38 4.88 -0.53 14.54
C ILE A 38 5.86 -1.40 13.77
N ASP A 39 7.14 -1.02 13.76
CA ASP A 39 8.23 -1.90 13.34
C ASP A 39 9.52 -1.58 14.12
N VAL A 40 10.52 -2.45 14.01
CA VAL A 40 11.78 -2.35 14.76
C VAL A 40 12.95 -2.35 13.78
N SER A 41 14.03 -1.63 14.10
CA SER A 41 15.28 -1.68 13.32
C SER A 41 15.96 -3.05 13.38
N ASP A 42 16.81 -3.36 12.40
CA ASP A 42 17.50 -4.66 12.31
C ASP A 42 18.42 -4.94 13.51
N ASP A 43 19.03 -3.90 14.08
CA ASP A 43 19.84 -3.96 15.31
C ASP A 43 18.99 -4.11 16.59
N GLY A 44 17.67 -3.92 16.48
CA GLY A 44 16.74 -3.97 17.60
C GLY A 44 16.77 -2.74 18.51
N GLU A 45 17.56 -1.71 18.21
CA GLU A 45 17.77 -0.55 19.09
C GLU A 45 16.70 0.53 18.98
N ARG A 46 15.94 0.55 17.87
CA ARG A 46 14.91 1.58 17.61
C ARG A 46 13.57 0.94 17.30
N VAL A 47 12.53 1.55 17.86
CA VAL A 47 11.13 1.24 17.58
C VAL A 47 10.53 2.41 16.82
N PHE A 48 9.88 2.10 15.71
CA PHE A 48 9.18 3.05 14.86
C PHE A 48 7.68 2.87 15.05
N VAL A 49 6.93 3.96 15.17
CA VAL A 49 5.48 3.91 15.34
C VAL A 49 4.81 4.99 14.50
N SER A 50 3.83 4.62 13.70
CA SER A 50 3.01 5.58 12.95
C SER A 50 1.88 6.12 13.82
N GLY A 51 1.81 7.44 13.92
CA GLY A 51 0.72 8.18 14.54
C GLY A 51 -0.33 8.53 13.48
N ARG A 52 -1.44 7.80 13.48
CA ARG A 52 -2.50 7.98 12.47
C ARG A 52 -3.20 9.32 12.61
N GLY A 53 -3.47 9.75 13.84
CA GLY A 53 -4.26 10.94 14.14
C GLY A 53 -3.45 12.22 14.38
N ASP A 54 -2.15 12.12 14.69
CA ASP A 54 -1.26 13.29 14.79
C ASP A 54 -0.37 13.48 13.55
N GLY A 55 -0.38 12.52 12.61
CA GLY A 55 0.31 12.62 11.33
C GLY A 55 1.84 12.60 11.48
N LYS A 56 2.37 11.88 12.47
CA LYS A 56 3.82 11.78 12.72
C LYS A 56 4.32 10.34 12.67
N LEU A 57 5.57 10.16 12.30
CA LEU A 57 6.33 8.95 12.57
C LEU A 57 7.16 9.19 13.83
N HIS A 58 6.90 8.42 14.87
CA HIS A 58 7.64 8.49 16.13
C HIS A 58 8.74 7.44 16.15
N ILE A 59 9.89 7.82 16.69
CA ILE A 59 11.05 6.96 16.86
C ILE A 59 11.40 6.92 18.34
N PHE A 60 11.44 5.72 18.89
CA PHE A 60 11.75 5.46 20.28
C PHE A 60 12.99 4.58 20.41
N SER A 61 13.70 4.74 21.52
CA SER A 61 14.72 3.81 21.98
C SER A 61 14.04 2.53 22.47
N SER A 62 14.46 1.37 21.96
CA SER A 62 13.93 0.09 22.44
C SER A 62 14.40 -0.28 23.85
N ASN A 63 15.50 0.32 24.30
CA ASN A 63 16.14 0.00 25.58
C ASN A 63 15.32 0.48 26.77
N ASP A 64 14.77 1.68 26.67
CA ASP A 64 14.09 2.39 27.76
C ASP A 64 12.75 3.01 27.36
N GLY A 65 12.38 2.94 26.08
CA GLY A 65 11.15 3.52 25.57
C GLY A 65 11.18 5.03 25.38
N SER A 66 12.31 5.68 25.63
CA SER A 66 12.42 7.12 25.49
C SER A 66 12.23 7.53 24.01
N ARG A 67 11.54 8.66 23.80
CA ARG A 67 11.35 9.20 22.45
C ARG A 67 12.65 9.84 21.96
N ILE A 68 13.15 9.35 20.83
CA ILE A 68 14.35 9.88 20.17
C ILE A 68 13.97 11.09 19.32
N LYS A 69 12.98 10.95 18.43
CA LYS A 69 12.48 12.04 17.57
C LYS A 69 11.10 11.70 16.99
N SER A 70 10.39 12.72 16.53
CA SER A 70 9.20 12.60 15.69
C SER A 70 9.44 13.26 14.35
N ILE A 71 9.06 12.61 13.26
CA ILE A 71 9.13 13.15 11.90
C ILE A 71 7.71 13.48 11.47
N LYS A 72 7.47 14.74 11.08
CA LYS A 72 6.16 15.16 10.55
C LYS A 72 5.93 14.49 9.19
N LEU A 73 4.80 13.81 9.06
CA LEU A 73 4.31 13.23 7.82
C LEU A 73 3.32 14.23 7.19
N ASN A 74 2.35 13.73 6.44
CA ASN A 74 1.22 14.52 5.97
C ASN A 74 0.09 14.48 7.03
N GLU A 75 -0.40 15.65 7.47
CA GLU A 75 -1.37 15.78 8.58
C GLU A 75 -2.70 15.04 8.31
N ASN A 76 -3.01 14.76 7.03
CA ASN A 76 -4.22 14.05 6.64
C ASN A 76 -3.95 12.65 6.08
N ALA A 77 -2.72 12.13 6.20
CA ALA A 77 -2.33 10.89 5.53
C ALA A 77 -3.06 9.64 6.06
N MET A 78 -3.56 9.70 7.31
CA MET A 78 -4.00 8.52 8.06
C MET A 78 -2.96 7.40 7.98
N ALA A 79 -1.76 7.68 8.50
CA ALA A 79 -0.68 6.73 8.51
C ALA A 79 -1.07 5.41 9.19
N ALA A 80 -0.84 4.29 8.53
CA ALA A 80 -1.23 2.96 8.98
C ALA A 80 -0.02 2.03 9.12
N GLY A 81 0.07 0.96 8.34
CA GLY A 81 1.18 0.02 8.39
C GLY A 81 2.52 0.67 8.11
N ILE A 82 3.55 0.19 8.81
CA ILE A 82 4.95 0.59 8.59
C ILE A 82 5.86 -0.63 8.48
N LYS A 83 6.95 -0.46 7.73
CA LYS A 83 8.03 -1.44 7.64
C LYS A 83 9.39 -0.74 7.57
N TYR A 84 10.32 -1.13 8.42
CA TYR A 84 11.73 -0.80 8.34
C TYR A 84 12.45 -1.78 7.42
N ALA A 85 13.26 -1.25 6.50
CA ALA A 85 14.20 -2.01 5.69
C ALA A 85 15.28 -1.06 5.15
N ASN A 86 16.54 -1.51 5.11
CA ASN A 86 17.66 -0.77 4.51
C ASN A 86 17.75 0.72 4.94
N ASN A 87 17.57 0.99 6.24
CA ASN A 87 17.58 2.35 6.81
C ASN A 87 16.52 3.31 6.20
N LYS A 88 15.45 2.75 5.66
CA LYS A 88 14.25 3.44 5.21
C LYS A 88 13.04 2.95 6.02
N ILE A 89 12.03 3.81 6.14
CA ILE A 89 10.70 3.45 6.65
C ILE A 89 9.69 3.58 5.52
N PHE A 90 9.03 2.49 5.22
CA PHE A 90 7.89 2.45 4.31
C PHE A 90 6.63 2.62 5.16
N ILE A 91 5.73 3.51 4.76
CA ILE A 91 4.54 3.86 5.52
C ILE A 91 3.35 3.97 4.58
N THR A 92 2.23 3.32 4.90
CA THR A 92 1.01 3.42 4.10
C THR A 92 0.16 4.60 4.56
N TYR A 93 -0.34 5.39 3.61
CA TYR A 93 -1.23 6.52 3.83
C TYR A 93 -2.64 6.19 3.32
N GLN A 94 -3.51 5.78 4.24
CA GLN A 94 -4.84 5.27 3.90
C GLN A 94 -5.72 6.29 3.21
N ALA A 95 -5.68 7.55 3.66
CA ALA A 95 -6.56 8.59 3.14
C ALA A 95 -6.08 9.20 1.82
N LEU A 96 -4.85 8.86 1.39
CA LEU A 96 -4.22 9.44 0.20
C LEU A 96 -3.96 8.42 -0.90
N ASP A 97 -4.25 7.14 -0.67
CA ASP A 97 -3.86 6.04 -1.57
C ASP A 97 -2.37 6.11 -1.93
N GLN A 98 -1.52 6.27 -0.92
CA GLN A 98 -0.08 6.47 -1.11
C GLN A 98 0.75 5.59 -0.17
N VAL A 99 2.00 5.36 -0.56
CA VAL A 99 3.06 4.85 0.32
C VAL A 99 4.16 5.90 0.38
N GLY A 100 4.51 6.32 1.60
CA GLY A 100 5.69 7.14 1.86
C GLY A 100 6.92 6.27 2.11
N ILE A 101 8.06 6.65 1.54
CA ILE A 101 9.35 6.02 1.76
C ILE A 101 10.28 7.05 2.37
N ILE A 102 10.56 6.90 3.65
CA ILE A 102 11.29 7.89 4.45
C ILE A 102 12.74 7.44 4.58
N ASN A 103 13.67 8.24 4.09
CA ASN A 103 15.10 8.01 4.30
C ASN A 103 15.51 8.53 5.70
N LEU A 104 15.96 7.66 6.59
CA LEU A 104 16.25 8.06 7.97
C LEU A 104 17.52 8.92 8.14
N ASN A 105 18.40 8.94 7.14
CA ASN A 105 19.60 9.79 7.15
C ASN A 105 19.27 11.25 6.80
N THR A 106 18.38 11.46 5.83
CA THR A 106 18.04 12.81 5.33
C THR A 106 16.69 13.33 5.82
N ASN A 107 15.82 12.44 6.30
CA ASN A 107 14.39 12.65 6.54
C ASN A 107 13.60 13.06 5.28
N ASN A 108 14.14 12.84 4.07
CA ASN A 108 13.38 13.02 2.85
C ASN A 108 12.32 11.91 2.74
N ILE A 109 11.17 12.27 2.19
CA ILE A 109 10.04 11.37 1.98
C ILE A 109 9.77 11.29 0.48
N ASP A 110 10.02 10.12 -0.10
CA ASP A 110 9.58 9.81 -1.47
C ASP A 110 8.14 9.28 -1.40
N ILE A 111 7.31 9.64 -2.37
CA ILE A 111 5.89 9.27 -2.39
C ILE A 111 5.64 8.36 -3.58
N VAL A 112 4.94 7.26 -3.33
CA VAL A 112 4.46 6.31 -4.34
C VAL A 112 2.94 6.31 -4.30
N ASP A 113 2.30 6.68 -5.41
CA ASP A 113 0.85 6.58 -5.54
C ASP A 113 0.42 5.12 -5.75
N ILE A 114 -0.55 4.68 -4.96
CA ILE A 114 -1.19 3.37 -5.09
C ILE A 114 -2.36 3.53 -6.04
N ASN A 115 -2.11 3.15 -7.28
CA ASN A 115 -3.08 3.21 -8.34
C ASN A 115 -3.09 1.85 -9.06
N TYR A 116 -4.23 1.16 -8.98
CA TYR A 116 -4.44 -0.10 -9.68
C TYR A 116 -5.37 0.04 -10.88
N LEU A 117 -5.64 1.27 -11.34
CA LEU A 117 -6.27 1.48 -12.64
C LEU A 117 -5.57 0.58 -13.67
N PRO A 118 -6.31 -0.19 -14.49
CA PRO A 118 -5.77 -0.51 -15.80
C PRO A 118 -5.41 0.84 -16.41
N LEU A 119 -4.21 0.99 -16.98
CA LEU A 119 -3.65 2.28 -17.41
C LEU A 119 -4.76 3.26 -17.85
N SER A 120 -4.80 4.51 -17.40
CA SER A 120 -5.71 5.46 -18.03
C SER A 120 -4.94 6.19 -19.11
N CYS A 121 -4.69 5.50 -20.22
CA CYS A 121 -3.99 6.09 -21.35
C CYS A 121 -4.72 7.32 -21.90
N MET A 122 -6.05 7.43 -21.69
CA MET A 122 -6.88 8.59 -22.06
C MET A 122 -6.41 9.93 -21.48
N ARG A 123 -5.55 9.92 -20.45
CA ARG A 123 -4.93 11.14 -19.90
C ARG A 123 -3.90 11.78 -20.85
N TYR A 124 -3.34 10.99 -21.77
CA TYR A 124 -2.36 11.47 -22.72
C TYR A 124 -3.07 12.06 -23.95
N THR A 125 -2.87 13.36 -24.16
CA THR A 125 -3.38 14.08 -25.33
C THR A 125 -2.35 14.20 -26.44
N SER A 126 -1.12 13.72 -26.21
CA SER A 126 -0.03 13.72 -27.18
C SER A 126 0.38 12.29 -27.55
N ILE A 127 0.62 12.08 -28.85
CA ILE A 127 1.07 10.79 -29.39
C ILE A 127 2.40 10.35 -28.79
N MET A 128 3.28 11.31 -28.48
CA MET A 128 4.60 11.03 -27.94
C MET A 128 4.54 10.55 -26.50
N ASP A 129 3.73 11.19 -25.65
CA ASP A 129 3.56 10.76 -24.27
C ASP A 129 2.83 9.41 -24.18
N CYS A 130 1.86 9.20 -25.07
CA CYS A 130 1.16 7.93 -25.20
C CYS A 130 2.09 6.78 -25.61
N SER A 131 2.91 6.99 -26.64
CA SER A 131 3.80 5.95 -27.18
C SER A 131 5.00 5.65 -26.27
N MET A 132 5.29 6.52 -25.31
CA MET A 132 6.31 6.30 -24.28
C MET A 132 5.75 5.65 -23.00
N ALA A 133 4.43 5.63 -22.84
CA ALA A 133 3.78 5.01 -21.70
C ALA A 133 3.64 3.50 -21.91
N SER A 134 4.24 2.71 -21.00
CA SER A 134 4.19 1.25 -21.06
C SER A 134 2.75 0.75 -20.93
N GLY A 135 2.23 0.03 -21.93
CA GLY A 135 0.85 -0.45 -21.95
C GLY A 135 -0.17 0.55 -22.52
N CYS A 136 0.28 1.63 -23.16
CA CYS A 136 -0.56 2.55 -23.94
C CYS A 136 -0.27 2.45 -25.44
N GLU A 137 -1.31 2.62 -26.25
CA GLU A 137 -1.21 2.76 -27.70
C GLU A 137 -2.06 3.95 -28.19
N TRP A 138 -1.51 4.68 -29.15
CA TRP A 138 -2.22 5.80 -29.75
C TRP A 138 -3.16 5.28 -30.83
N MET A 139 -4.47 5.50 -30.64
CA MET A 139 -5.49 5.04 -31.58
C MET A 139 -5.88 6.18 -32.51
N GLU A 140 -5.71 5.97 -33.81
CA GLU A 140 -6.18 6.87 -34.87
C GLU A 140 -7.47 6.35 -35.49
N MET A 141 -8.62 6.88 -35.07
CA MET A 141 -9.94 6.52 -35.58
C MET A 141 -10.44 7.56 -36.60
N GLY A 142 -9.69 7.74 -37.69
CA GLY A 142 -10.03 8.65 -38.78
C GLY A 142 -9.89 10.13 -38.39
N SER A 143 -10.98 10.78 -37.97
CA SER A 143 -10.98 12.21 -37.58
C SER A 143 -10.81 12.44 -36.08
N MET A 144 -10.73 11.38 -35.27
CA MET A 144 -10.54 11.45 -33.83
C MET A 144 -9.36 10.57 -33.43
N SER A 145 -8.49 11.09 -32.56
CA SER A 145 -7.34 10.35 -32.06
C SER A 145 -7.24 10.50 -30.55
N HIS A 146 -7.12 9.39 -29.84
CA HIS A 146 -6.94 9.36 -28.38
C HIS A 146 -5.97 8.25 -28.01
N CYS A 147 -5.29 8.43 -26.87
CA CYS A 147 -4.45 7.41 -26.30
C CYS A 147 -5.32 6.42 -25.51
N MET A 148 -5.17 5.13 -25.78
CA MET A 148 -5.92 4.05 -25.16
C MET A 148 -4.94 3.02 -24.61
N ASN A 149 -5.43 2.10 -23.79
CA ASN A 149 -4.61 1.01 -23.30
C ASN A 149 -4.25 0.11 -24.47
N ALA A 150 -2.98 -0.25 -24.58
CA ALA A 150 -2.50 -1.22 -25.55
C ALA A 150 -2.93 -2.65 -25.21
N VAL A 151 -3.50 -2.86 -24.02
CA VAL A 151 -3.77 -4.17 -23.46
C VAL A 151 -5.19 -4.21 -22.91
N ASP A 152 -6.17 -4.12 -23.81
CA ASP A 152 -7.49 -4.65 -23.52
C ASP A 152 -7.64 -5.91 -24.38
N VAL A 153 -7.41 -7.08 -23.77
CA VAL A 153 -7.47 -8.38 -24.49
C VAL A 153 -8.89 -8.63 -25.01
N CYS A 154 -9.87 -7.90 -24.48
CA CYS A 154 -11.29 -7.95 -24.82
C CYS A 154 -11.69 -7.11 -26.05
N LEU A 155 -10.98 -6.03 -26.40
CA LEU A 155 -11.48 -5.06 -27.40
C LEU A 155 -11.60 -5.61 -28.83
N ASP A 156 -10.79 -6.61 -29.17
CA ASP A 156 -10.81 -7.26 -30.48
C ASP A 156 -11.78 -8.45 -30.55
N LEU A 157 -12.51 -8.75 -29.47
CA LEU A 157 -13.42 -9.87 -29.42
C LEU A 157 -14.80 -9.52 -29.94
N ASP A 158 -15.39 -10.44 -30.70
CA ASP A 158 -16.81 -10.38 -31.02
C ASP A 158 -17.68 -10.76 -29.81
N GLU A 159 -18.99 -10.48 -29.89
CA GLU A 159 -19.94 -10.72 -28.79
C GLU A 159 -19.87 -12.16 -28.24
N THR A 160 -19.69 -13.14 -29.11
CA THR A 160 -19.60 -14.55 -28.72
C THR A 160 -18.28 -14.89 -28.05
N GLN A 161 -17.18 -14.38 -28.56
CA GLN A 161 -15.84 -14.56 -27.97
C GLN A 161 -15.71 -13.86 -26.63
N CYS A 162 -16.34 -12.68 -26.49
CA CYS A 162 -16.34 -11.88 -25.28
C CYS A 162 -17.01 -12.60 -24.10
N ILE A 163 -18.18 -13.20 -24.34
CA ILE A 163 -18.95 -13.92 -23.31
C ILE A 163 -18.25 -15.23 -22.90
N GLU A 164 -17.43 -15.81 -23.78
CA GLU A 164 -16.69 -17.04 -23.51
C GLU A 164 -15.31 -16.79 -22.85
N MET A 165 -14.77 -15.57 -22.92
CA MET A 165 -13.48 -15.22 -22.33
C MET A 165 -13.62 -14.77 -20.88
N ASP A 166 -12.95 -15.48 -19.97
CA ASP A 166 -12.95 -15.17 -18.55
C ASP A 166 -12.26 -13.81 -18.30
N GLY A 167 -12.96 -12.88 -17.67
CA GLY A 167 -12.49 -11.51 -17.44
C GLY A 167 -12.96 -10.45 -18.45
N CYS A 168 -13.84 -10.80 -19.40
CA CYS A 168 -14.52 -9.83 -20.29
C CYS A 168 -16.04 -9.80 -20.07
N ASP A 169 -16.66 -8.65 -20.34
CA ASP A 169 -18.10 -8.48 -20.35
C ASP A 169 -18.56 -7.66 -21.57
N TRP A 170 -19.68 -8.06 -22.16
CA TRP A 170 -20.25 -7.40 -23.33
C TRP A 170 -21.27 -6.35 -22.90
N THR A 171 -20.91 -5.06 -23.04
CA THR A 171 -21.76 -3.94 -22.60
C THR A 171 -21.76 -2.84 -23.66
N MET A 172 -22.93 -2.23 -23.90
CA MET A 172 -23.09 -1.13 -24.87
C MET A 172 -22.55 -1.46 -26.28
N ASN A 173 -22.73 -2.72 -26.71
CA ASN A 173 -22.36 -3.20 -28.04
C ASN A 173 -20.84 -3.21 -28.32
N MET A 174 -20.02 -3.32 -27.27
CA MET A 174 -18.58 -3.57 -27.31
C MET A 174 -18.16 -4.51 -26.17
N CYS A 175 -17.04 -5.22 -26.35
CA CYS A 175 -16.46 -6.09 -25.33
C CYS A 175 -15.47 -5.30 -24.47
N MET A 176 -15.61 -5.38 -23.14
CA MET A 176 -14.79 -4.65 -22.18
C MET A 176 -14.25 -5.62 -21.12
N GLU A 177 -13.10 -5.34 -20.51
CA GLU A 177 -12.66 -6.13 -19.34
C GLU A 177 -13.64 -5.93 -18.17
N HIS A 178 -13.93 -7.02 -17.44
CA HIS A 178 -14.77 -7.03 -16.24
C HIS A 178 -14.21 -6.08 -15.17
N ASP A 179 -12.88 -5.95 -15.12
CA ASP A 179 -12.13 -5.05 -14.23
C ASP A 179 -11.98 -3.62 -14.78
N GLY A 180 -12.58 -3.31 -15.93
CA GLY A 180 -12.66 -1.96 -16.51
C GLY A 180 -13.61 -1.01 -15.77
N MET A 181 -14.09 -1.39 -14.58
CA MET A 181 -14.75 -0.48 -13.66
C MET A 181 -13.74 0.56 -13.17
N MET A 182 -13.84 1.76 -13.76
CA MET A 182 -13.19 3.01 -13.35
C MET A 182 -12.85 3.00 -11.86
N ASP A 183 -11.56 2.82 -11.52
CA ASP A 183 -11.09 2.96 -10.15
C ASP A 183 -11.24 4.44 -9.75
N MET A 184 -12.18 4.69 -8.86
CA MET A 184 -12.57 6.02 -8.40
C MET A 184 -11.80 6.48 -7.17
N GLY A 185 -10.68 5.83 -6.83
CA GLY A 185 -9.89 6.16 -5.66
C GLY A 185 -10.65 5.86 -4.36
N THR A 186 -10.22 4.79 -3.70
CA THR A 186 -10.06 4.69 -2.23
C THR A 186 -9.51 3.31 -1.96
N HIS A 187 -8.39 2.93 -2.57
CA HIS A 187 -7.72 1.63 -2.35
C HIS A 187 -7.46 1.39 -0.85
N THR A 188 -7.14 2.48 -0.14
CA THR A 188 -6.89 2.50 1.30
C THR A 188 -5.74 1.55 1.66
N PRO A 189 -4.49 1.86 1.24
CA PRO A 189 -3.34 1.02 1.55
C PRO A 189 -3.18 0.88 3.07
N HIS A 190 -3.16 -0.35 3.56
CA HIS A 190 -3.35 -0.62 4.99
C HIS A 190 -2.10 -1.19 5.65
N PHE A 191 -1.43 -2.15 5.02
CA PHE A 191 -0.25 -2.81 5.56
C PHE A 191 0.79 -3.07 4.48
N ILE A 192 2.06 -3.09 4.89
CA ILE A 192 3.20 -3.23 3.98
C ILE A 192 4.19 -4.26 4.51
N VAL A 193 4.74 -5.08 3.62
CA VAL A 193 5.86 -5.98 3.91
C VAL A 193 6.91 -5.87 2.81
N ILE A 194 8.16 -6.15 3.16
CA ILE A 194 9.31 -6.04 2.25
C ILE A 194 9.98 -7.40 2.18
N ASP A 195 10.41 -7.76 0.97
CA ASP A 195 11.24 -8.90 0.62
C ASP A 195 12.61 -8.37 0.18
N GLU A 196 13.58 -8.34 1.10
CA GLU A 196 14.92 -7.83 0.78
C GLU A 196 15.73 -8.82 -0.05
N ILE A 197 15.37 -10.11 -0.03
CA ILE A 197 16.08 -11.18 -0.75
C ILE A 197 15.69 -11.20 -2.22
N ASN A 198 14.39 -11.11 -2.50
CA ASN A 198 13.84 -11.12 -3.86
C ASN A 198 13.58 -9.70 -4.41
N ASN A 199 13.85 -8.67 -3.60
CA ASN A 199 13.84 -7.26 -3.99
C ASN A 199 12.45 -6.71 -4.34
N TYR A 200 11.46 -7.01 -3.51
CA TYR A 200 10.07 -6.58 -3.69
C TYR A 200 9.51 -5.95 -2.41
N TRP A 201 8.50 -5.10 -2.56
CA TRP A 201 7.61 -4.79 -1.46
C TRP A 201 6.16 -5.00 -1.86
N PHE A 202 5.34 -5.31 -0.86
CA PHE A 202 3.94 -5.66 -1.04
C PHE A 202 3.10 -4.77 -0.17
N VAL A 203 1.94 -4.36 -0.67
CA VAL A 203 0.97 -3.56 0.10
C VAL A 203 -0.42 -4.16 -0.03
N THR A 204 -1.15 -4.22 1.08
CA THR A 204 -2.58 -4.53 1.07
C THR A 204 -3.39 -3.27 0.87
N THR A 205 -4.45 -3.37 0.09
CA THR A 205 -5.44 -2.29 -0.07
C THR A 205 -6.77 -2.77 0.46
N ILE A 206 -7.09 -2.34 1.68
CA ILE A 206 -8.16 -2.96 2.47
C ILE A 206 -9.54 -2.74 1.83
N THR A 207 -9.74 -1.61 1.15
CA THR A 207 -11.04 -1.28 0.57
C THR A 207 -11.20 -1.91 -0.81
N SER A 208 -10.13 -1.92 -1.62
CA SER A 208 -10.19 -2.47 -2.98
C SER A 208 -9.93 -3.98 -3.06
N GLY A 209 -9.47 -4.62 -1.98
CA GLY A 209 -9.32 -6.08 -1.94
C GLY A 209 -8.10 -6.63 -2.68
N PHE A 210 -7.15 -5.77 -3.04
CA PHE A 210 -5.94 -6.16 -3.77
C PHE A 210 -4.71 -6.26 -2.85
N ILE A 211 -3.73 -7.00 -3.34
CA ILE A 211 -2.35 -6.91 -2.91
C ILE A 211 -1.53 -6.45 -4.12
N GLY A 212 -0.89 -5.29 -4.01
CA GLY A 212 0.06 -4.83 -5.02
C GLY A 212 1.47 -5.29 -4.69
N ARG A 213 2.22 -5.74 -5.69
CA ARG A 213 3.65 -6.06 -5.62
C ARG A 213 4.43 -5.05 -6.43
N TYR A 214 5.48 -4.51 -5.84
CA TYR A 214 6.28 -3.44 -6.40
C TYR A 214 7.77 -3.80 -6.36
N SER A 215 8.52 -3.22 -7.29
CA SER A 215 9.99 -3.27 -7.30
C SER A 215 10.55 -2.47 -6.13
N LEU A 216 11.47 -3.05 -5.36
CA LEU A 216 12.15 -2.32 -4.28
C LEU A 216 13.20 -1.32 -4.79
N ASP A 217 13.73 -1.52 -6.01
CA ASP A 217 14.68 -0.61 -6.64
C ASP A 217 14.00 0.61 -7.24
N THR A 218 12.91 0.40 -7.99
CA THR A 218 12.27 1.44 -8.81
C THR A 218 10.98 1.98 -8.21
N ASN A 219 10.40 1.29 -7.23
CA ASN A 219 9.06 1.56 -6.68
C ASN A 219 7.93 1.49 -7.71
N GLU A 220 8.17 0.86 -8.86
CA GLU A 220 7.15 0.65 -9.87
C GLU A 220 6.31 -0.58 -9.53
N LEU A 221 5.00 -0.47 -9.80
CA LEU A 221 4.07 -1.59 -9.68
C LEU A 221 4.47 -2.67 -10.70
N ILE A 222 4.65 -3.89 -10.22
CA ILE A 222 4.97 -5.05 -11.07
C ILE A 222 3.67 -5.76 -11.44
N ASP A 223 2.89 -6.13 -10.43
CA ASP A 223 1.56 -6.74 -10.61
C ASP A 223 0.71 -6.58 -9.34
N LYS A 224 -0.55 -7.00 -9.46
CA LYS A 224 -1.51 -7.06 -8.36
C LYS A 224 -2.22 -8.40 -8.37
N ILE A 225 -2.73 -8.80 -7.21
CA ILE A 225 -3.62 -9.96 -7.08
C ILE A 225 -4.85 -9.55 -6.29
N GLU A 226 -6.03 -9.90 -6.80
CA GLU A 226 -7.27 -9.75 -6.06
C GLU A 226 -7.37 -10.88 -5.03
N VAL A 227 -7.53 -10.50 -3.77
CA VAL A 227 -7.76 -11.45 -2.67
C VAL A 227 -9.15 -11.31 -2.06
N GLY A 228 -9.95 -10.36 -2.54
CA GLY A 228 -11.32 -10.08 -2.09
C GLY A 228 -11.35 -9.36 -0.74
N ASP A 229 -12.46 -9.52 0.00
CA ASP A 229 -12.79 -8.69 1.17
C ASP A 229 -11.66 -8.43 2.16
N SER A 230 -11.37 -7.13 2.35
CA SER A 230 -10.62 -6.52 3.45
C SER A 230 -9.31 -7.23 3.82
N PRO A 231 -8.32 -7.30 2.89
CA PRO A 231 -6.99 -7.76 3.24
C PRO A 231 -6.35 -6.75 4.20
N ALA A 232 -5.91 -7.24 5.35
CA ALA A 232 -5.38 -6.39 6.41
C ALA A 232 -3.87 -6.58 6.55
N LEU A 233 -3.45 -7.55 7.37
CA LEU A 233 -2.05 -7.80 7.69
C LEU A 233 -1.44 -8.87 6.80
N MET A 234 -0.12 -8.77 6.60
CA MET A 234 0.66 -9.74 5.84
C MET A 234 1.88 -10.23 6.63
N VAL A 235 2.29 -11.47 6.37
CA VAL A 235 3.60 -11.98 6.77
C VAL A 235 4.24 -12.71 5.60
N LEU A 236 5.55 -12.54 5.43
CA LEU A 236 6.29 -13.06 4.30
C LEU A 236 7.28 -14.14 4.74
N ASN A 237 7.37 -15.20 3.95
CA ASN A 237 8.49 -16.14 3.95
C ASN A 237 9.27 -15.95 2.65
N GLU A 238 10.32 -15.15 2.70
CA GLU A 238 11.17 -14.75 1.57
C GLU A 238 11.85 -15.95 0.91
N TYR A 239 12.35 -16.90 1.71
CA TYR A 239 13.06 -18.09 1.22
C TYR A 239 12.16 -19.04 0.43
N ASN A 240 10.94 -19.26 0.93
CA ASN A 240 9.97 -20.15 0.29
C ASN A 240 9.05 -19.41 -0.69
N LYS A 241 9.22 -18.09 -0.85
CA LYS A 241 8.39 -17.23 -1.70
C LYS A 241 6.90 -17.37 -1.40
N LYS A 242 6.54 -17.35 -0.11
CA LYS A 242 5.15 -17.45 0.36
C LYS A 242 4.74 -16.20 1.12
N LEU A 243 3.73 -15.51 0.59
CA LEU A 243 3.06 -14.40 1.25
C LEU A 243 1.77 -14.91 1.90
N TYR A 244 1.59 -14.67 3.20
CA TYR A 244 0.38 -15.02 3.93
C TYR A 244 -0.35 -13.74 4.28
N VAL A 245 -1.63 -13.67 3.91
CA VAL A 245 -2.45 -12.47 4.09
C VAL A 245 -3.67 -12.80 4.93
N SER A 246 -3.88 -12.00 5.96
CA SER A 246 -5.09 -12.06 6.77
C SER A 246 -6.20 -11.25 6.08
N ARG A 247 -7.42 -11.80 6.14
CA ARG A 247 -8.63 -11.14 5.65
C ARG A 247 -9.55 -10.89 6.82
N MET A 248 -10.12 -9.69 6.89
CA MET A 248 -11.21 -9.44 7.83
C MET A 248 -12.46 -10.13 7.31
N MET A 249 -13.25 -10.74 8.21
CA MET A 249 -14.51 -11.34 7.78
C MET A 249 -15.42 -10.24 7.21
N PRO A 250 -16.11 -10.48 6.08
CA PRO A 250 -17.18 -9.59 5.67
C PRO A 250 -18.16 -9.48 6.84
N MET A 251 -18.50 -8.26 7.23
CA MET A 251 -19.50 -8.03 8.28
C MET A 251 -20.86 -8.49 7.74
N ALA A 252 -21.16 -9.78 7.88
CA ALA A 252 -22.47 -10.35 7.60
C ALA A 252 -23.46 -9.76 8.61
N GLY A 253 -24.11 -8.64 8.25
CA GLY A 253 -25.03 -7.98 9.18
C GLY A 253 -25.65 -6.63 8.79
N MET A 254 -25.43 -6.07 7.60
CA MET A 254 -26.15 -4.86 7.14
C MET A 254 -26.94 -5.03 5.84
N MET A 255 -27.30 -6.27 5.48
CA MET A 255 -28.50 -6.52 4.68
C MET A 255 -29.61 -7.03 5.60
N THR A 256 -30.37 -6.10 6.17
CA THR A 256 -31.70 -6.37 6.70
C THR A 256 -32.65 -5.27 6.25
N GLY A 257 -33.59 -5.60 5.37
CA GLY A 257 -34.73 -4.77 4.98
C GLY A 257 -34.81 -4.52 3.50
#